data_AF-A0AAN9DEC3-F1
#
_entry.id   AF-A0AAN9DEC3-F1
#
_cell.length_a   1.000
_cell.length_b   1.000
_cell.length_c   1.000
_cell.angle_alpha   90.00
_cell.angle_beta   90.00
_cell.angle_gamma   90.00
#
_symmetry.space_group_name_H-M   'P 1'
#
loop_
_entity.id
_entity.type
_entity.pdbx_description
1 polymer ?
#
loop_
_entity_poly.entity_id
_entity_poly.type
_entity_poly.pdbx_seq_one_letter_code
_entity_poly.pdbx_strand_id
1 'polypeptide(L)'
;MISRFLEQQPAVTAALLSPEVRRLLFISTLTDGDIKNTEEVVKALHPMLVATKSMCEEKSPTVSNIAPLHAQLLSDTLSTIEDAPLVKDIKCAIHGDLSKRYMSAEEKNFLYVASALDPRFKSMLFLSPSEVQETYAMVVSKAAALMGNADVGMQSDGNVEEGGSTEESGPADDTSDEDRPPHTPKKGDPHLQTSLDKHSSMPDLP
;
A
#
# COMPACT_ATOMS: atom_id res chain seq x y z
N MET A 1 -1.48 -17.46 8.20
CA MET A 1 -1.13 -18.37 9.33
C MET A 1 -2.30 -19.25 9.73
N ILE A 2 -3.48 -18.69 10.03
CA ILE A 2 -4.64 -19.47 10.49
C ILE A 2 -5.15 -20.44 9.42
N SER A 3 -5.30 -20.01 8.17
CA SER A 3 -5.67 -20.90 7.05
C SER A 3 -4.68 -22.05 6.88
N ARG A 4 -3.37 -21.76 6.98
CA ARG A 4 -2.30 -22.78 6.94
C ARG A 4 -2.42 -23.78 8.10
N PHE A 5 -2.80 -23.32 9.29
CA PHE A 5 -3.06 -24.22 10.41
C PHE A 5 -4.20 -25.18 10.10
N LEU A 6 -5.32 -24.69 9.54
CA LEU A 6 -6.45 -25.55 9.13
C LEU A 6 -6.03 -26.57 8.07
N GLU A 7 -5.25 -26.16 7.07
CA GLU A 7 -4.69 -27.05 6.04
C GLU A 7 -3.79 -28.15 6.64
N GLN A 8 -3.01 -27.81 7.66
CA GLN A 8 -2.06 -28.72 8.31
C GLN A 8 -2.67 -29.51 9.46
N GLN A 9 -3.92 -29.21 9.87
CA GLN A 9 -4.55 -29.78 11.05
C GLN A 9 -4.54 -31.32 11.08
N PRO A 10 -4.83 -32.05 9.98
CA PRO A 10 -4.76 -33.51 9.99
C PRO A 10 -3.36 -34.05 10.28
N ALA A 11 -2.32 -33.43 9.70
CA ALA A 11 -0.94 -33.83 9.91
C ALA A 11 -0.46 -33.51 11.34
N VAL A 12 -0.85 -32.34 11.85
CA VAL A 12 -0.55 -31.92 13.23
C VAL A 12 -1.24 -32.88 14.22
N THR A 13 -2.53 -33.17 14.04
CA THR A 13 -3.26 -34.10 14.91
C THR A 13 -2.67 -35.50 14.86
N ALA A 14 -2.30 -36.01 13.68
CA ALA A 14 -1.63 -37.31 13.56
C ALA A 14 -0.30 -37.36 14.32
N ALA A 15 0.52 -36.30 14.21
CA ALA A 15 1.78 -36.19 14.95
C ALA A 15 1.57 -36.14 16.47
N LEU A 16 0.56 -35.39 16.95
CA LEU A 16 0.24 -35.30 18.37
C LEU A 16 -0.31 -36.62 18.95
N LEU A 17 -0.97 -37.43 18.12
CA LEU A 17 -1.46 -38.76 18.50
C LEU A 17 -0.38 -39.86 18.44
N SER A 18 0.85 -39.54 18.02
CA SER A 18 1.94 -40.53 18.03
C SER A 18 2.27 -41.02 19.46
N PRO A 19 2.58 -42.32 19.65
CA PRO A 19 2.91 -42.87 20.96
C PRO A 19 4.12 -42.22 21.64
N GLU A 20 5.05 -41.69 20.85
CA GLU A 20 6.26 -41.00 21.30
C GLU A 20 5.90 -39.67 21.97
N VAL A 21 4.99 -38.92 21.35
CA VAL A 21 4.59 -37.57 21.80
C VAL A 21 3.58 -37.64 22.95
N ARG A 22 2.62 -38.57 22.90
CA ARG A 22 1.64 -38.75 23.99
C ARG A 22 2.24 -39.23 25.32
N ARG A 23 3.40 -39.91 25.29
CA ARG A 23 4.10 -40.32 26.51
C ARG A 23 4.80 -39.16 27.22
N LEU A 24 5.13 -38.09 26.50
CA LEU A 24 5.92 -36.97 27.01
C LEU A 24 5.07 -35.79 27.49
N LEU A 25 3.82 -35.66 27.04
CA LEU A 25 2.97 -34.51 27.33
C LEU A 25 1.51 -34.92 27.52
N PHE A 26 0.86 -34.37 28.56
CA PHE A 26 -0.61 -34.30 28.65
C PHE A 26 -1.09 -33.25 27.65
N ILE A 27 -1.20 -33.63 26.37
CA ILE A 27 -1.58 -32.71 25.29
C ILE A 27 -3.10 -32.52 25.32
N SER A 28 -3.52 -31.35 25.77
CA SER A 28 -4.87 -30.84 25.50
C SER A 28 -4.99 -30.63 24.00
N THR A 29 -5.70 -31.52 23.32
CA THR A 29 -5.99 -31.40 21.89
C THR A 29 -7.10 -30.36 21.71
N LEU A 30 -7.02 -29.55 20.66
CA LEU A 30 -8.09 -28.62 20.30
C LEU A 30 -9.41 -29.36 20.14
N THR A 31 -10.48 -28.78 20.64
CA THR A 31 -11.83 -29.33 20.49
C THR A 31 -12.36 -29.04 19.08
N ASP A 32 -13.37 -29.79 18.64
CA ASP A 32 -14.05 -29.49 17.38
C ASP A 32 -14.64 -28.08 17.35
N GLY A 33 -15.03 -27.56 18.53
CA GLY A 33 -15.47 -26.17 18.69
C GLY A 33 -14.36 -25.16 18.39
N ASP A 34 -13.13 -25.44 18.83
CA ASP A 34 -11.97 -24.58 18.54
C ASP A 34 -11.62 -24.58 17.05
N ILE A 35 -11.70 -25.74 16.40
CA ILE A 35 -11.47 -25.86 14.95
C ILE A 35 -12.56 -25.10 14.19
N LYS A 36 -13.83 -25.29 14.55
CA LYS A 36 -14.95 -24.55 13.94
C LYS A 36 -14.79 -23.03 14.14
N ASN A 37 -14.45 -22.57 15.34
CA ASN A 37 -14.20 -21.15 15.59
C ASN A 37 -13.07 -20.61 14.71
N THR A 38 -12.03 -21.42 14.49
CA THR A 38 -10.90 -21.07 13.62
C THR A 38 -11.33 -20.93 12.15
N GLU A 39 -12.18 -21.84 11.65
CA GLU A 39 -12.79 -21.74 10.32
C GLU A 39 -13.62 -20.46 10.17
N GLU A 40 -14.43 -20.15 11.18
CA GLU A 40 -15.25 -18.94 11.21
C GLU A 40 -14.40 -17.66 11.23
N VAL A 41 -13.28 -17.64 11.95
CA VAL A 41 -12.31 -16.53 11.91
C VAL A 41 -11.74 -16.33 10.50
N VAL A 42 -11.37 -17.42 9.82
CA VAL A 42 -10.83 -17.35 8.46
C VAL A 42 -11.87 -16.79 7.48
N LYS A 43 -13.13 -17.23 7.59
CA LYS A 43 -14.24 -16.70 6.77
C LYS A 43 -14.46 -15.21 7.05
N ALA A 44 -14.51 -14.80 8.32
CA ALA A 44 -14.73 -13.42 8.72
C ALA A 44 -13.61 -12.47 8.24
N LEU A 45 -12.37 -12.95 8.21
CA LEU A 45 -11.21 -12.17 7.75
C LEU A 45 -11.00 -12.23 6.23
N HIS A 46 -11.75 -13.07 5.50
CA HIS A 46 -11.56 -13.27 4.07
C HIS A 46 -11.70 -11.98 3.22
N PRO A 47 -12.69 -11.09 3.47
CA PRO A 47 -12.80 -9.84 2.72
C PRO A 47 -11.53 -8.96 2.83
N MET A 48 -10.92 -8.91 4.00
CA MET A 48 -9.66 -8.17 4.22
C MET A 48 -8.49 -8.77 3.44
N LEU A 49 -8.43 -10.10 3.33
CA LEU A 49 -7.43 -10.78 2.52
C LEU A 49 -7.61 -10.47 1.04
N VAL A 50 -8.85 -10.54 0.52
CA VAL A 50 -9.16 -10.23 -0.87
C VAL A 50 -8.80 -8.79 -1.20
N ALA A 51 -9.16 -7.84 -0.34
CA ALA A 51 -8.81 -6.43 -0.52
C ALA A 51 -7.30 -6.20 -0.52
N THR A 52 -6.58 -6.80 0.43
CA THR A 52 -5.11 -6.71 0.50
C THR A 52 -4.47 -7.27 -0.76
N LYS A 53 -4.94 -8.43 -1.23
CA LYS A 53 -4.42 -9.06 -2.44
C LYS A 53 -4.65 -8.18 -3.67
N SER A 54 -5.87 -7.67 -3.84
CA SER A 54 -6.22 -6.75 -4.93
C SER A 54 -5.30 -5.52 -4.95
N MET A 55 -5.03 -4.92 -3.78
CA MET A 55 -4.08 -3.81 -3.67
C MET A 55 -2.63 -4.21 -3.95
N CYS A 56 -2.22 -5.43 -3.61
CA CYS A 56 -0.86 -5.92 -3.82
C CYS A 56 -0.60 -6.43 -5.25
N GLU A 57 -1.64 -6.69 -6.04
CA GLU A 57 -1.51 -7.12 -7.45
C GLU A 57 -1.04 -5.98 -8.36
N GLU A 58 -1.33 -4.73 -8.02
CA GLU A 58 -0.85 -3.56 -8.75
C GLU A 58 0.57 -3.19 -8.30
N LYS A 59 1.51 -3.08 -9.25
CA LYS A 59 2.88 -2.57 -8.98
C LYS A 59 2.88 -1.15 -8.39
N SER A 60 1.83 -0.38 -8.68
CA SER A 60 1.62 0.97 -8.17
C SER A 60 0.13 1.16 -7.90
N PRO A 61 -0.32 0.93 -6.65
CA PRO A 61 -1.73 1.02 -6.29
C PRO A 61 -2.30 2.40 -6.63
N THR A 62 -3.46 2.39 -7.29
CA THR A 62 -4.14 3.60 -7.74
C THR A 62 -5.11 4.15 -6.69
N VAL A 63 -5.09 5.48 -6.47
CA VAL A 63 -5.97 6.16 -5.49
C VAL A 63 -7.45 5.96 -5.84
N SER A 64 -7.77 5.81 -7.13
CA SER A 64 -9.12 5.54 -7.64
C SER A 64 -9.72 4.22 -7.13
N ASN A 65 -8.91 3.27 -6.68
CA ASN A 65 -9.42 2.00 -6.13
C ASN A 65 -9.83 2.10 -4.66
N ILE A 66 -9.40 3.15 -3.95
CA ILE A 66 -9.61 3.27 -2.50
C ILE A 66 -11.09 3.38 -2.15
N ALA A 67 -11.84 4.27 -2.82
CA ALA A 67 -13.26 4.48 -2.52
C ALA A 67 -14.13 3.25 -2.82
N PRO A 68 -14.02 2.61 -4.02
CA PRO A 68 -14.73 1.37 -4.32
C PRO A 68 -14.41 0.26 -3.32
N LEU A 69 -13.13 0.07 -2.99
CA LEU A 69 -12.68 -1.00 -2.10
C LEU A 69 -13.13 -0.76 -0.65
N HIS A 70 -13.09 0.49 -0.18
CA HIS A 70 -13.58 0.87 1.15
C HIS A 70 -15.08 0.62 1.30
N ALA A 71 -15.88 1.02 0.30
CA ALA A 71 -17.31 0.77 0.28
C ALA A 71 -17.64 -0.73 0.25
N GLN A 72 -16.92 -1.51 -0.56
CA GLN A 72 -17.06 -2.97 -0.59
C GLN A 72 -16.74 -3.60 0.77
N LEU A 73 -15.63 -3.22 1.40
CA LEU A 73 -15.25 -3.75 2.71
C LEU A 73 -16.27 -3.39 3.81
N LEU A 74 -16.84 -2.18 3.78
CA LEU A 74 -17.92 -1.81 4.70
C LEU A 74 -19.14 -2.71 4.49
N SER A 75 -19.55 -2.93 3.24
CA SER A 75 -20.65 -3.85 2.91
C SER A 75 -20.38 -5.27 3.39
N ASP A 76 -19.19 -5.81 3.12
CA ASP A 76 -18.81 -7.19 3.47
C ASP A 76 -18.68 -7.42 4.98
N THR A 77 -18.47 -6.36 5.76
CA THR A 77 -18.28 -6.39 7.22
C THR A 77 -19.53 -5.99 8.00
N LEU A 78 -20.67 -5.79 7.33
CA LEU A 78 -21.95 -5.65 8.01
C LEU A 78 -22.33 -6.96 8.71
N SER A 79 -22.56 -6.86 10.02
CA SER A 79 -23.03 -7.99 10.82
C SER A 79 -24.48 -8.33 10.50
N THR A 80 -24.75 -9.60 10.27
CA THR A 80 -26.07 -10.15 9.95
C THR A 80 -26.61 -10.96 11.13
N ILE A 81 -27.92 -11.22 11.17
CA ILE A 81 -28.53 -12.00 12.26
C ILE A 81 -28.00 -13.44 12.28
N GLU A 82 -27.67 -13.98 11.11
CA GLU A 82 -27.19 -15.35 10.90
C GLU A 82 -25.74 -15.56 11.34
N ASP A 83 -24.95 -14.48 11.50
CA ASP A 83 -23.56 -14.59 11.90
C ASP A 83 -23.43 -15.17 13.32
N ALA A 84 -22.49 -16.10 13.50
CA ALA A 84 -22.10 -16.61 14.81
C ALA A 84 -21.56 -15.47 15.70
N PRO A 85 -21.65 -15.57 17.04
CA PRO A 85 -21.21 -14.49 17.94
C PRO A 85 -19.78 -14.01 17.67
N LEU A 86 -18.84 -14.95 17.49
CA LEU A 86 -17.45 -14.65 17.17
C LEU A 86 -17.30 -13.88 15.83
N VAL A 87 -18.05 -14.27 14.80
CA VAL A 87 -18.02 -13.62 13.48
C VAL A 87 -18.58 -12.20 13.59
N LYS A 88 -19.66 -12.00 14.34
CA LYS A 88 -20.22 -10.67 14.62
C LYS A 88 -19.20 -9.77 15.29
N ASP A 89 -18.51 -10.26 16.31
CA ASP A 89 -17.51 -9.46 17.02
C ASP A 89 -16.37 -9.03 16.10
N ILE A 90 -15.87 -9.95 15.25
CA ILE A 90 -14.81 -9.65 14.26
C ILE A 90 -15.32 -8.64 13.23
N LYS A 91 -16.49 -8.88 12.63
CA LYS A 91 -17.10 -7.99 11.63
C LYS A 91 -17.33 -6.59 12.21
N CYS A 92 -17.91 -6.49 13.40
CA CYS A 92 -18.13 -5.23 14.10
C CYS A 92 -16.81 -4.48 14.37
N ALA A 93 -15.76 -5.18 14.80
CA ALA A 93 -14.46 -4.57 15.04
C ALA A 93 -13.86 -4.00 13.74
N ILE A 94 -13.90 -4.75 12.65
CA ILE A 94 -13.39 -4.31 11.34
C ILE A 94 -14.22 -3.16 10.79
N HIS A 95 -15.55 -3.31 10.72
CA HIS A 95 -16.47 -2.29 10.24
C HIS A 95 -16.31 -0.99 11.03
N GLY A 96 -16.18 -1.10 12.36
CA GLY A 96 -15.95 0.04 13.25
C GLY A 96 -14.61 0.75 13.01
N ASP A 97 -13.54 0.03 12.65
CA ASP A 97 -12.27 0.67 12.27
C ASP A 97 -12.36 1.35 10.90
N LEU A 98 -12.92 0.65 9.91
CA LEU A 98 -13.07 1.15 8.55
C LEU A 98 -13.97 2.38 8.48
N SER A 99 -15.03 2.44 9.29
CA SER A 99 -15.96 3.57 9.34
C SER A 99 -15.32 4.87 9.82
N LYS A 100 -14.17 4.80 10.50
CA LYS A 100 -13.39 5.97 10.95
C LYS A 100 -12.48 6.52 9.87
N ARG A 101 -12.37 5.84 8.72
CA ARG A 101 -11.53 6.28 7.60
C ARG A 101 -12.33 7.20 6.69
N TYR A 102 -11.67 8.23 6.16
CA TYR A 102 -12.25 9.17 5.18
C TYR A 102 -13.53 9.83 5.69
N MET A 103 -13.50 10.35 6.92
CA MET A 103 -14.71 10.92 7.54
C MET A 103 -15.03 12.31 7.00
N SER A 104 -14.02 13.08 6.59
CA SER A 104 -14.25 14.43 6.12
C SER A 104 -14.87 14.44 4.71
N ALA A 105 -15.71 15.44 4.45
CA ALA A 105 -16.27 15.63 3.11
C ALA A 105 -15.17 15.84 2.07
N GLU A 106 -14.08 16.51 2.44
CA GLU A 106 -12.93 16.75 1.55
C GLU A 106 -12.25 15.45 1.11
N GLU A 107 -11.93 14.55 2.06
CA GLU A 107 -11.33 13.25 1.75
C GLU A 107 -12.25 12.40 0.86
N LYS A 108 -13.54 12.32 1.19
CA LYS A 108 -14.52 11.56 0.38
C LYS A 108 -14.60 12.11 -1.03
N ASN A 109 -14.77 13.42 -1.16
CA ASN A 109 -14.87 14.08 -2.45
C ASN A 109 -13.60 13.89 -3.29
N PHE A 110 -12.42 13.94 -2.66
CA PHE A 110 -11.15 13.65 -3.33
C PHE A 110 -11.13 12.22 -3.89
N LEU A 111 -11.48 11.22 -3.07
CA LEU A 111 -11.51 9.82 -3.48
C LEU A 111 -12.57 9.53 -4.55
N TYR A 112 -13.75 10.15 -4.45
CA TYR A 112 -14.82 10.00 -5.43
C TYR A 112 -14.43 10.60 -6.78
N VAL A 113 -13.84 11.80 -6.77
CA VAL A 113 -13.30 12.41 -8.00
C VAL A 113 -12.19 11.54 -8.59
N ALA A 114 -11.26 11.03 -7.78
CA ALA A 114 -10.22 10.12 -8.26
C ALA A 114 -10.81 8.86 -8.92
N SER A 115 -11.86 8.29 -8.32
CA SER A 115 -12.57 7.12 -8.85
C SER A 115 -13.32 7.45 -10.15
N ALA A 116 -13.98 8.62 -10.23
CA ALA A 116 -14.73 9.06 -11.40
C ALA A 116 -13.85 9.29 -12.64
N LEU A 117 -12.59 9.69 -12.42
CA LEU A 117 -11.59 9.89 -13.47
C LEU A 117 -10.96 8.58 -13.95
N ASP A 118 -11.12 7.47 -13.21
CA ASP A 118 -10.66 6.15 -13.61
C ASP A 118 -11.75 5.43 -14.43
N PRO A 119 -11.49 5.09 -15.72
CA PRO A 119 -12.46 4.42 -16.57
C PRO A 119 -13.01 3.11 -15.97
N ARG A 120 -12.25 2.41 -15.13
CA ARG A 120 -12.67 1.16 -14.46
C ARG A 120 -13.82 1.37 -13.49
N PHE A 121 -13.92 2.56 -12.89
CA PHE A 121 -14.91 2.89 -11.87
C PHE A 121 -15.91 3.96 -12.34
N LYS A 122 -15.98 4.23 -13.65
CA LYS A 122 -16.88 5.25 -14.23
C LYS A 122 -18.35 5.09 -13.80
N SER A 123 -18.84 3.87 -13.60
CA SER A 123 -20.22 3.66 -13.16
C SER A 123 -20.46 4.00 -11.68
N MET A 124 -19.40 4.06 -10.87
CA MET A 124 -19.43 4.35 -9.42
C MET A 124 -20.55 3.61 -8.68
N LEU A 125 -20.69 2.30 -8.94
CA LEU A 125 -21.77 1.46 -8.38
C LEU A 125 -21.79 1.37 -6.84
N PHE A 126 -20.72 1.83 -6.20
CA PHE A 126 -20.59 1.91 -4.75
C PHE A 126 -21.21 3.19 -4.15
N LEU A 127 -21.71 4.10 -4.98
CA LEU A 127 -22.36 5.35 -4.59
C LEU A 127 -23.85 5.34 -4.92
N SER A 128 -24.63 6.17 -4.22
CA SER A 128 -26.01 6.44 -4.60
C SER A 128 -26.09 7.30 -5.88
N PRO A 129 -27.22 7.27 -6.61
CA PRO A 129 -27.38 8.09 -7.82
C PRO A 129 -27.17 9.59 -7.59
N SER A 130 -27.51 10.11 -6.40
CA SER A 130 -27.27 11.52 -6.04
C SER A 130 -25.77 11.81 -5.91
N GLU A 131 -25.05 10.97 -5.18
CA GLU A 131 -23.60 11.13 -4.97
C GLU A 131 -22.81 11.00 -6.28
N VAL A 132 -23.24 10.12 -7.19
CA VAL A 132 -22.69 10.00 -8.54
C VAL A 132 -22.83 11.33 -9.30
N GLN A 133 -24.04 11.90 -9.28
CA GLN A 133 -24.32 13.16 -9.95
C GLN A 133 -23.52 14.32 -9.37
N GLU A 134 -23.45 14.41 -8.04
CA GLU A 134 -22.67 15.43 -7.32
C GLU A 134 -21.16 15.32 -7.63
N THR A 135 -20.64 14.09 -7.67
CA THR A 135 -19.23 13.84 -8.02
C THR A 135 -18.93 14.31 -9.44
N TYR A 136 -19.78 13.99 -10.41
CA TYR A 136 -19.59 14.46 -11.79
C TYR A 136 -19.72 15.97 -11.93
N ALA A 137 -20.67 16.59 -11.23
CA ALA A 137 -20.78 18.05 -11.20
C ALA A 137 -19.50 18.70 -10.64
N MET A 138 -18.89 18.11 -9.62
CA MET A 138 -17.62 18.55 -9.07
C MET A 138 -16.47 18.42 -10.07
N VAL A 139 -16.39 17.30 -10.79
CA VAL A 139 -15.38 17.10 -11.85
C VAL A 139 -15.50 18.17 -12.93
N VAL A 140 -16.71 18.43 -13.41
CA VAL A 140 -16.97 19.46 -14.44
C VAL A 140 -16.60 20.85 -13.92
N SER A 141 -16.99 21.19 -12.68
CA SER A 141 -16.66 22.48 -12.06
C SER A 141 -15.14 22.67 -11.93
N LYS A 142 -14.42 21.64 -11.45
CA LYS A 142 -12.95 21.67 -11.37
C LYS A 142 -12.29 21.82 -12.74
N ALA A 143 -12.79 21.12 -13.77
CA ALA A 143 -12.28 21.24 -15.13
C ALA A 143 -12.52 22.65 -15.72
N ALA A 144 -13.69 23.22 -15.50
CA ALA A 144 -14.01 24.59 -15.95
C ALA A 144 -13.12 25.64 -15.26
N ALA A 145 -12.87 25.50 -13.96
CA ALA A 145 -11.97 26.39 -13.22
C ALA A 145 -10.53 26.33 -13.75
N LEU A 146 -10.03 25.14 -14.10
CA LEU A 146 -8.70 24.98 -14.69
C LEU A 146 -8.60 25.66 -16.06
N MET A 147 -9.65 25.61 -16.88
CA MET A 147 -9.69 26.30 -18.18
C MET A 147 -9.75 27.83 -18.04
N GLY A 148 -10.54 28.36 -17.09
CA GLY A 148 -10.61 29.79 -16.84
C GLY A 148 -9.29 30.40 -16.34
N ASN A 149 -8.49 29.62 -15.61
CA ASN A 149 -7.16 30.02 -15.17
C ASN A 149 -6.10 29.96 -16.29
N ALA A 150 -6.33 29.21 -17.36
CA ALA A 150 -5.41 29.13 -18.50
C ALA A 150 -5.51 30.33 -19.45
N ASP A 151 -6.65 31.04 -19.46
CA ASP A 151 -6.91 32.18 -20.35
C ASP A 151 -6.20 33.48 -19.90
N VAL A 152 -5.81 33.58 -18.62
CA VAL A 152 -5.12 34.77 -18.05
C VAL A 152 -3.60 34.74 -18.31
N GLY A 153 -3.05 33.62 -18.80
CA GLY A 153 -1.60 33.43 -19.00
C GLY A 153 -1.05 33.79 -20.38
N MET A 154 -1.89 34.23 -21.33
CA MET A 154 -1.49 34.42 -22.74
C MET A 154 -1.81 35.82 -23.30
N GLN A 155 -1.50 36.87 -22.55
CA GLN A 155 -1.24 38.24 -23.05
C GLN A 155 -0.17 38.79 -22.08
N SER A 156 1.08 39.10 -22.41
CA SER A 156 1.66 39.73 -23.58
C SER A 156 3.16 39.42 -23.64
N ASP A 157 3.70 38.99 -24.78
CA ASP A 157 4.99 39.57 -25.20
C ASP A 157 5.10 39.53 -26.73
N GLY A 158 5.15 40.72 -27.30
CA GLY A 158 5.03 40.94 -28.73
C GLY A 158 5.23 42.41 -29.03
N ASN A 159 6.47 42.89 -28.89
CA ASN A 159 6.95 43.98 -29.72
C ASN A 159 8.47 43.86 -29.95
N VAL A 160 8.83 43.60 -31.21
CA VAL A 160 10.18 43.75 -31.75
C VAL A 160 10.30 45.17 -32.29
N GLU A 161 11.33 45.93 -31.89
CA GLU A 161 11.95 46.93 -32.76
C GLU A 161 13.48 46.86 -32.65
N GLU A 162 14.12 46.83 -33.82
CA GLU A 162 15.56 46.87 -34.08
C GLU A 162 16.14 48.29 -33.98
N GLY A 163 17.41 48.38 -33.57
CA GLY A 163 18.40 49.21 -34.28
C GLY A 163 19.14 50.29 -33.47
N GLY A 164 20.47 50.17 -33.37
CA GLY A 164 21.39 51.32 -33.18
C GLY A 164 22.59 51.10 -32.24
N SER A 165 23.73 50.70 -32.81
CA SER A 165 25.06 50.53 -32.19
C SER A 165 25.81 51.84 -31.91
N THR A 166 26.64 51.92 -30.86
CA THR A 166 28.03 52.45 -30.87
C THR A 166 28.81 51.97 -29.62
N GLU A 167 30.11 51.71 -29.84
CA GLU A 167 31.20 51.13 -29.02
C GLU A 167 31.61 52.03 -27.81
N GLU A 168 32.49 51.73 -26.84
CA GLU A 168 33.61 50.80 -26.65
C GLU A 168 34.08 50.86 -25.15
N SER A 169 34.92 49.90 -24.72
CA SER A 169 35.91 49.94 -23.59
C SER A 169 35.56 49.25 -22.26
N GLY A 170 36.29 48.16 -21.93
CA GLY A 170 36.52 47.66 -20.55
C GLY A 170 37.91 48.08 -20.05
N PRO A 171 38.56 47.41 -19.06
CA PRO A 171 38.07 46.50 -17.99
C PRO A 171 38.65 46.83 -16.58
N ALA A 172 38.11 46.23 -15.50
CA ALA A 172 38.75 45.89 -14.20
C ALA A 172 37.68 45.21 -13.31
N ASP A 173 37.77 43.92 -12.97
CA ASP A 173 38.62 43.23 -11.98
C ASP A 173 38.20 43.43 -10.50
N ASP A 174 38.20 42.29 -9.81
CA ASP A 174 38.29 42.05 -8.36
C ASP A 174 37.03 41.77 -7.49
N THR A 175 37.23 40.74 -6.65
CA THR A 175 36.49 40.23 -5.47
C THR A 175 35.30 39.27 -5.72
N SER A 176 35.49 37.94 -5.72
CA SER A 176 35.74 36.99 -4.62
C SER A 176 34.50 36.65 -3.78
N ASP A 177 33.91 35.46 -3.97
CA ASP A 177 34.05 34.32 -3.04
C ASP A 177 32.88 33.30 -3.14
N GLU A 178 33.31 32.04 -3.17
CA GLU A 178 32.71 30.75 -2.75
C GLU A 178 31.18 30.62 -2.62
N ASP A 179 30.51 29.55 -3.08
CA ASP A 179 30.88 28.15 -2.89
C ASP A 179 29.99 27.26 -3.80
N ARG A 180 30.62 26.44 -4.67
CA ARG A 180 29.96 25.36 -5.40
C ARG A 180 30.97 24.25 -5.66
N PRO A 181 30.78 23.01 -5.15
CA PRO A 181 31.60 21.89 -5.58
C PRO A 181 30.99 21.20 -6.82
N PRO A 182 31.77 20.93 -7.87
CA PRO A 182 31.42 19.98 -8.92
C PRO A 182 32.05 18.58 -8.70
N HIS A 183 31.56 17.64 -9.50
CA HIS A 183 31.65 16.18 -9.43
C HIS A 183 33.04 15.50 -9.68
N THR A 184 33.34 14.44 -8.88
CA THR A 184 33.99 13.11 -9.20
C THR A 184 35.43 13.07 -9.80
N PRO A 185 36.24 11.95 -9.88
CA PRO A 185 35.92 10.50 -9.84
C PRO A 185 36.95 9.46 -9.25
N LYS A 186 36.46 8.21 -9.06
CA LYS A 186 37.02 6.83 -9.21
C LYS A 186 38.48 6.38 -8.81
N LYS A 187 38.49 5.37 -7.91
CA LYS A 187 39.02 3.96 -7.98
C LYS A 187 40.54 3.65 -7.85
N GLY A 188 40.88 2.77 -6.89
CA GLY A 188 42.13 1.98 -6.85
C GLY A 188 42.24 1.05 -5.61
N ASP A 189 42.08 -0.27 -5.80
CA ASP A 189 42.40 -1.40 -4.90
C ASP A 189 43.84 -1.95 -5.23
N PRO A 190 44.35 -3.11 -4.71
CA PRO A 190 44.49 -3.70 -3.35
C PRO A 190 45.90 -4.34 -3.07
N HIS A 191 46.28 -4.67 -1.81
CA HIS A 191 47.16 -5.83 -1.42
C HIS A 191 47.34 -5.89 0.13
N LEU A 192 47.23 -7.01 0.87
CA LEU A 192 48.18 -8.13 1.12
C LEU A 192 47.37 -9.37 1.65
N GLN A 193 47.38 -10.56 1.01
CA GLN A 193 48.22 -11.77 1.26
C GLN A 193 48.19 -12.35 2.71
N THR A 194 47.46 -13.45 2.99
CA THR A 194 47.80 -14.91 2.95
C THR A 194 48.74 -15.44 4.06
N SER A 195 48.29 -16.41 4.87
CA SER A 195 48.85 -17.79 4.89
C SER A 195 48.13 -18.71 5.91
N LEU A 196 48.09 -19.98 5.53
CA LEU A 196 47.44 -21.16 6.12
C LEU A 196 48.37 -21.94 7.08
N ASP A 197 47.75 -22.89 7.80
CA ASP A 197 48.25 -24.15 8.39
C ASP A 197 48.94 -24.20 9.77
N LYS A 198 48.32 -24.96 10.71
CA LYS A 198 48.76 -26.33 11.05
C LYS A 198 47.82 -27.08 12.00
N HIS A 199 47.51 -28.32 11.61
CA HIS A 199 46.87 -29.41 12.35
C HIS A 199 47.77 -29.98 13.49
N SER A 200 47.16 -30.46 14.58
CA SER A 200 47.73 -31.36 15.60
C SER A 200 46.59 -32.26 16.13
N SER A 201 46.49 -33.54 15.75
CA SER A 201 47.18 -34.75 16.26
C SER A 201 46.57 -35.32 17.55
N MET A 202 45.98 -36.54 17.48
CA MET A 202 46.05 -37.61 18.51
C MET A 202 45.29 -38.90 18.09
N PRO A 203 45.53 -40.09 18.72
CA PRO A 203 46.21 -41.21 18.04
C PRO A 203 45.45 -42.56 18.01
N ASP A 204 46.04 -43.52 17.28
CA ASP A 204 45.67 -44.96 17.15
C ASP A 204 46.08 -45.83 18.34
N LEU A 205 45.33 -46.92 18.59
CA LEU A 205 45.77 -48.23 19.12
C LEU A 205 44.55 -49.17 19.34
N PRO A 206 44.73 -50.50 19.44
CA PRO A 206 45.53 -51.45 18.65
C PRO A 206 44.69 -52.27 17.64
#